data_AF-Q1PXC7-F1
#
_entry.id   AF-Q1PXC7-F1
#
_cell.length_a   1.000
_cell.length_b   1.000
_cell.length_c   1.000
_cell.angle_alpha   90.00
_cell.angle_beta   90.00
_cell.angle_gamma   90.00
#
_symmetry.space_group_name_H-M   'P 1'
#
loop_
_entity.id
_entity.type
_entity.pdbx_description
1 polymer ?
#
loop_
_entity_poly.entity_id
_entity_poly.type
_entity_poly.pdbx_seq_one_letter_code
_entity_poly.pdbx_strand_id
1 'polypeptide(L)' 'MQGKLHLMQGPFSLCRQCFRSQRGKNTYCPNCRHILVRRAGYRILENHIEDNKCKDCETVMPGIWS' A
#
# COMPACT_ATOMS: atom_id res chain seq x y z
N MET A 1 12.20 14.40 -35.70
CA MET A 1 11.64 13.10 -36.10
C MET A 1 10.44 12.81 -35.23
N GLN A 2 9.26 12.82 -35.85
CA GLN A 2 7.97 12.66 -35.20
C GLN A 2 7.74 11.19 -34.88
N GLY A 3 7.24 10.89 -33.69
CA GLY A 3 6.80 9.56 -33.28
C GLY A 3 5.39 9.63 -32.69
N LYS A 4 4.44 10.06 -33.52
CA LYS A 4 3.00 10.08 -33.27
C LYS A 4 2.52 8.64 -33.05
N LEU A 5 2.14 8.26 -31.83
CA LEU A 5 1.29 7.10 -31.60
C LEU A 5 -0.12 7.61 -31.28
N HIS A 6 -0.91 7.78 -32.32
CA HIS A 6 -2.32 8.12 -32.24
C HIS A 6 -3.13 6.81 -32.30
N LEU A 7 -3.93 6.59 -31.26
CA LEU A 7 -5.18 5.80 -31.21
C LEU A 7 -5.20 4.37 -31.77
N MET A 8 -5.41 3.40 -30.87
CA MET A 8 -6.25 2.23 -31.16
C MET A 8 -7.35 2.19 -30.11
N GLN A 9 -8.54 2.61 -30.54
CA GLN A 9 -9.79 2.54 -29.81
C GLN A 9 -10.26 1.08 -29.81
N GLY A 10 -10.56 0.50 -28.65
CA GLY A 10 -11.13 -0.85 -28.51
C GLY A 10 -11.79 -1.03 -27.13
N PRO A 11 -12.97 -1.67 -27.05
CA PRO A 11 -13.79 -1.70 -25.85
C PRO A 11 -13.25 -2.72 -24.83
N PHE A 12 -13.33 -2.37 -23.55
CA PHE A 12 -13.11 -3.19 -22.35
C PHE A 12 -12.89 -4.70 -22.55
N SER A 13 -11.68 -5.20 -22.23
CA SER A 13 -11.43 -6.43 -21.47
C SER A 13 -9.99 -6.92 -21.69
N LEU A 14 -9.07 -6.47 -20.84
CA LEU A 14 -7.92 -7.23 -20.33
C LEU A 14 -7.04 -6.23 -19.59
N CYS A 15 -7.12 -6.29 -18.25
CA CYS A 15 -6.18 -5.66 -17.33
C CYS A 15 -4.77 -6.25 -17.56
N ARG A 16 -4.13 -5.87 -18.67
CA ARG A 16 -2.78 -6.35 -19.04
C ARG A 16 -1.67 -5.58 -18.34
N GLN A 17 -2.04 -4.61 -17.52
CA GLN A 17 -1.14 -3.89 -16.64
C GLN A 17 -1.75 -3.83 -15.24
N CYS A 18 -1.85 -4.99 -14.59
CA CYS A 18 -1.61 -5.04 -13.15
C CYS A 18 -0.15 -4.65 -12.90
N PHE A 19 0.17 -3.36 -13.09
CA PHE A 19 1.36 -2.77 -12.52
C PHE A 19 1.14 -2.84 -11.01
N ARG A 20 1.51 -3.98 -10.41
CA ARG A 20 1.44 -4.20 -8.96
C ARG A 20 2.25 -3.08 -8.34
N SER A 21 1.56 -2.03 -7.91
CA SER A 21 2.25 -0.90 -7.31
C SER A 21 2.99 -1.46 -6.09
N GLN A 22 4.31 -1.33 -6.09
CA GLN A 22 5.15 -1.69 -4.95
C GLN A 22 4.83 -0.80 -3.72
N ARG A 23 4.02 0.26 -3.91
CA ARG A 23 3.63 1.26 -2.90
C ARG A 23 2.60 0.77 -1.89
N GLY A 24 1.88 -0.33 -2.14
CA GLY A 24 0.78 -0.81 -1.29
C GLY A 24 1.15 -1.82 -0.19
N LYS A 25 2.43 -1.93 0.20
CA LYS A 25 2.88 -3.01 1.11
C LYS A 25 2.98 -2.60 2.58
N ASN A 26 3.21 -1.33 2.88
CA ASN A 26 3.40 -0.87 4.25
C ASN A 26 2.09 -0.32 4.83
N THR A 27 1.87 -0.57 6.11
CA THR A 27 0.79 0.04 6.88
C THR A 27 1.34 1.26 7.60
N TYR A 28 0.62 2.38 7.53
CA TYR A 28 0.99 3.62 8.21
C TYR A 28 -0.09 3.99 9.24
N CYS A 29 0.31 4.69 10.29
CA CYS A 29 -0.62 5.23 11.27
C CYS A 29 -1.46 6.37 10.65
N PRO A 30 -2.79 6.37 10.78
CA PRO A 30 -3.63 7.45 10.28
C PRO A 30 -3.41 8.79 11.01
N ASN A 31 -2.93 8.77 12.25
CA ASN A 31 -2.72 9.98 13.05
C ASN A 31 -1.32 10.58 12.84
N CYS A 32 -0.27 9.82 13.15
CA CYS A 32 1.11 10.33 13.09
C CYS A 32 1.86 10.01 11.79
N ARG A 33 1.27 9.22 10.88
CA ARG A 33 1.88 8.76 9.62
C ARG A 33 3.19 7.95 9.78
N HIS A 34 3.54 7.51 10.98
CA HIS A 34 4.63 6.55 11.17
C HIS A 34 4.31 5.21 10.52
N ILE A 35 5.36 4.49 10.12
CA ILE A 35 5.23 3.12 9.65
C ILE A 35 4.81 2.25 10.84
N LEU A 36 3.64 1.63 10.71
CA LEU A 36 3.15 0.63 11.65
C LEU A 36 3.63 -0.75 11.26
N VAL A 37 3.50 -1.11 9.99
CA VAL A 37 3.95 -2.42 9.51
C VAL A 37 4.73 -2.23 8.23
N ARG A 38 6.02 -2.57 8.26
CA ARG A 38 6.87 -2.58 7.07
C ARG A 38 6.86 -3.97 6.45
N ARG A 39 6.60 -4.09 5.14
CA ARG A 39 6.53 -5.39 4.46
C ARG A 39 7.38 -5.45 3.19
N ALA A 40 8.01 -6.59 2.98
CA ALA A 40 8.67 -6.96 1.73
C ALA A 40 8.03 -8.23 1.15
N GLY A 41 7.07 -8.03 0.24
CA GLY A 41 6.25 -9.14 -0.27
C GLY A 41 5.30 -9.61 0.82
N TYR A 42 5.36 -10.89 1.18
CA TYR A 42 4.57 -11.50 2.26
C TYR A 42 5.27 -11.43 3.63
N ARG A 43 6.53 -10.98 3.68
CA ARG A 43 7.30 -10.89 4.93
C ARG A 43 7.02 -9.57 5.63
N ILE A 44 6.74 -9.64 6.93
CA ILE A 44 6.74 -8.49 7.84
C ILE A 44 8.19 -8.27 8.30
N LEU A 45 8.68 -7.05 8.10
CA LEU A 45 10.03 -6.65 8.51
C LEU A 45 10.01 -5.88 9.83
N GLU A 46 8.97 -5.07 10.05
CA GLU A 46 8.73 -4.31 11.28
C GLU A 46 7.24 -4.30 11.62
N ASN A 47 6.92 -4.32 12.91
CA ASN A 47 5.57 -4.13 13.45
C ASN A 47 5.63 -3.24 14.70
N HIS A 48 5.05 -2.04 14.61
CA HIS A 48 4.97 -1.02 15.66
C HIS A 48 3.53 -0.90 16.20
N ILE A 49 2.75 -1.97 16.09
CA ILE A 49 1.43 -2.08 16.70
C ILE A 49 1.58 -2.82 18.03
N GLU A 50 1.16 -2.19 19.12
CA GLU A 50 1.22 -2.71 20.49
C GLU A 50 -0.17 -2.53 21.11
N ASP A 51 -0.77 -3.61 21.63
CA ASP A 51 -2.13 -3.59 22.20
C ASP A 51 -3.20 -2.91 21.33
N ASN A 52 -3.21 -3.21 20.02
CA ASN A 52 -4.08 -2.57 19.02
C ASN A 52 -3.89 -1.04 18.87
N LYS A 53 -2.75 -0.51 19.30
CA LYS A 53 -2.39 0.91 19.22
C LYS A 53 -1.10 1.11 18.45
N CYS A 54 -0.93 2.32 17.91
CA CYS A 54 0.35 2.76 17.41
C CYS A 54 1.32 2.96 18.59
N LYS A 55 2.50 2.35 18.52
CA LYS A 55 3.53 2.52 19.55
C LYS A 55 3.99 3.98 19.72
N ASP A 56 3.99 4.77 18.64
CA ASP A 56 4.57 6.11 18.65
C ASP A 56 3.60 7.20 19.14
N CYS A 57 2.30 7.03 18.93
CA CYS A 57 1.29 8.06 19.26
C CYS A 57 0.07 7.52 20.00
N GLU A 58 0.12 6.25 20.42
CA GLU A 58 -0.90 5.54 21.20
C GLU A 58 -2.31 5.52 20.57
N THR A 59 -2.42 5.93 19.31
CA THR A 59 -3.69 5.96 18.59
C THR A 59 -4.21 4.55 18.40
N VAL A 60 -5.46 4.32 18.78
CA VAL A 60 -6.15 3.05 18.56
C VAL A 60 -6.32 2.83 17.06
N MET A 61 -5.83 1.69 16.57
CA MET A 61 -5.92 1.36 15.15
C MET A 61 -7.31 0.76 14.86
N PRO A 62 -8.09 1.33 13.92
CA PRO A 62 -9.37 0.75 13.55
C PRO A 62 -9.15 -0.62 12.87
N GLY A 63 -9.66 -1.69 13.47
CA GLY A 63 -9.51 -3.07 12.98
C GLY A 63 -9.20 -4.08 14.10
N ILE A 64 -9.06 -5.36 13.73
CA ILE A 64 -8.62 -6.43 14.65
C ILE A 64 -7.14 -6.70 14.37
N TRP A 65 -6.28 -6.35 15.33
CA TRP A 65 -4.85 -6.66 15.33
C TRP A 65 -4.58 -7.60 16.51
N SER A 66 -4.90 -8.90 16.33
CA SER A 66 -4.71 -9.99 17.31
C SER A 66 -3.54 -10.88 16.94
#